data_AF-A0A4Y3WCW1-F1
#
_entry.id   AF-A0A4Y3WCW1-F1
#
_cell.length_a   1.000
_cell.length_b   1.000
_cell.length_c   1.000
_cell.angle_alpha   90.00
_cell.angle_beta   90.00
_cell.angle_gamma   90.00
#
_symmetry.space_group_name_H-M   'P 1'
#
loop_
_entity.id
_entity.type
_entity.pdbx_description
1 polymer ?
#
loop_
_entity_poly.entity_id
_entity_poly.type
_entity_poly.pdbx_seq_one_letter_code
_entity_poly.pdbx_strand_id
1 'polypeptide(L)' 'MAYGFRPMTDADRLLVEGVPRIVIDPGPDNARAIRAYEKAGFYRDRRAATPDGPALLMIRDAGVSSVGAPSS' A
#
# COMPACT_ATOMS: atom_id res chain seq x y z
N MET A 1 1.24 -28.03 7.19
CA MET A 1 2.11 -26.83 7.09
C MET A 1 2.08 -26.35 5.65
N ALA A 2 1.09 -25.55 5.25
CA ALA A 2 1.03 -24.99 3.90
C ALA A 2 1.76 -23.65 3.88
N TYR A 3 2.98 -23.61 3.35
CA TYR A 3 3.65 -22.35 3.04
C TYR A 3 2.87 -21.69 1.90
N GLY A 4 1.94 -20.81 2.25
CA GLY A 4 1.17 -20.02 1.29
C GLY A 4 2.12 -19.11 0.53
N PHE A 5 2.48 -19.49 -0.70
CA PHE A 5 3.21 -18.64 -1.62
C PHE A 5 2.36 -17.39 -1.89
N ARG A 6 2.70 -16.28 -1.24
CA ARG A 6 2.16 -14.97 -1.61
C ARG A 6 2.95 -14.51 -2.83
N PRO A 7 2.33 -14.41 -4.02
CA PRO A 7 3.01 -13.89 -5.18
C PRO A 7 3.49 -12.46 -4.88
N MET A 8 4.77 -12.22 -5.12
CA MET A 8 5.40 -10.91 -4.91
C MET A 8 4.77 -9.92 -5.88
N THR A 9 4.09 -8.92 -5.35
CA THR A 9 3.45 -7.86 -6.13
C THR A 9 4.47 -6.79 -6.52
N ASP A 10 4.19 -5.99 -7.55
CA ASP A 10 5.07 -4.85 -7.92
C ASP A 10 5.20 -3.85 -6.77
N ALA A 11 4.16 -3.71 -5.94
CA ALA A 11 4.24 -2.95 -4.70
C ALA A 11 5.26 -3.53 -3.72
N ASP A 12 5.38 -4.86 -3.59
CA ASP A 12 6.40 -5.47 -2.74
C ASP A 12 7.82 -5.17 -3.24
N ARG A 13 8.01 -5.11 -4.56
CA ARG A 13 9.31 -4.75 -5.16
C ARG A 13 9.70 -3.31 -4.84
N LEU A 14 8.79 -2.35 -5.03
CA LEU A 14 9.05 -0.94 -4.74
C LEU A 14 9.41 -0.70 -3.27
N LEU A 15 8.75 -1.41 -2.34
CA LEU A 15 9.10 -1.30 -0.91
C LEU A 15 10.47 -1.91 -0.60
N VAL A 16 10.85 -3.02 -1.25
CA VAL A 16 12.19 -3.63 -1.13
C VAL A 16 13.28 -2.73 -1.72
N GLU A 17 12.97 -1.98 -2.78
CA GLU A 17 13.86 -0.99 -3.40
C GLU A 17 14.02 0.30 -2.56
N GLY A 18 13.33 0.40 -1.42
CA GLY A 18 13.48 1.49 -0.46
C GLY A 18 12.49 2.63 -0.64
N VAL A 19 11.40 2.45 -1.40
CA VAL A 19 10.32 3.44 -1.46
C VAL A 19 9.63 3.50 -0.08
N PRO A 20 9.63 4.67 0.60
CA PRO A 20 9.12 4.76 1.97
C PRO A 20 7.60 4.59 2.04
N ARG A 21 6.89 4.95 0.96
CA ARG A 21 5.43 4.94 0.89
C ARG A 21 4.93 4.84 -0.55
N ILE A 22 3.95 3.97 -0.78
CA ILE A 22 3.20 3.87 -2.04
C ILE A 22 1.79 4.41 -1.81
N VAL A 23 1.32 5.28 -2.70
CA VAL A 23 -0.04 5.83 -2.68
C VAL A 23 -0.73 5.46 -3.99
N ILE A 24 -1.96 4.96 -3.90
CA ILE A 24 -2.81 4.61 -5.06
C ILE A 24 -4.17 5.27 -4.88
N ASP A 25 -4.79 5.70 -5.98
CA ASP A 25 -6.03 6.47 -6.03
C ASP A 25 -7.17 5.71 -6.76
N PRO A 26 -7.63 4.55 -6.26
CA PRO A 26 -8.82 3.93 -6.82
C PRO A 26 -10.03 4.86 -6.74
N GLY A 27 -10.85 4.85 -7.80
CA GLY A 27 -12.17 5.48 -7.76
C GLY A 27 -13.01 4.91 -6.61
N PRO A 28 -13.80 5.73 -5.90
CA PRO A 28 -14.52 5.36 -4.69
C PRO A 28 -15.54 4.24 -4.91
N ASP A 29 -16.04 4.13 -6.14
CA ASP A 29 -17.04 3.13 -6.53
C ASP A 29 -16.39 1.84 -7.07
N ASN A 30 -15.06 1.81 -7.23
CA ASN A 30 -14.33 0.63 -7.71
C ASN A 30 -14.02 -0.33 -6.56
N ALA A 31 -15.07 -0.97 -6.03
CA ALA A 31 -14.98 -1.94 -4.93
C ALA A 31 -14.02 -3.11 -5.23
N ARG A 32 -13.82 -3.46 -6.51
CA ARG A 32 -12.87 -4.49 -6.93
C ARG A 32 -11.43 -4.05 -6.71
N ALA A 33 -11.08 -2.85 -7.14
CA ALA A 33 -9.74 -2.29 -6.94
C ALA A 33 -9.42 -2.12 -5.45
N ILE A 34 -10.36 -1.56 -4.69
CA ILE A 34 -10.21 -1.35 -3.24
C ILE A 34 -9.89 -2.69 -2.53
N ARG A 35 -10.69 -3.74 -2.79
CA ARG A 35 -10.45 -5.07 -2.18
C ARG A 35 -9.12 -5.71 -2.61
N ALA A 36 -8.67 -5.47 -3.84
CA ALA A 36 -7.39 -5.98 -4.32
C ALA A 36 -6.22 -5.30 -3.58
N TYR A 37 -6.28 -3.97 -3.42
CA TYR A 37 -5.26 -3.22 -2.69
C TYR A 37 -5.26 -3.53 -1.19
N GLU A 38 -6.44 -3.72 -0.57
CA GLU A 38 -6.54 -4.22 0.81
C GLU A 38 -5.81 -5.56 0.98
N LYS A 39 -6.02 -6.51 0.06
CA LYS A 39 -5.30 -7.80 0.06
C LYS A 39 -3.79 -7.64 -0.14
N ALA A 40 -3.37 -6.65 -0.92
CA ALA A 40 -1.97 -6.30 -1.13
C ALA A 40 -1.35 -5.52 0.04
N GLY A 41 -2.09 -5.28 1.13
CA GLY A 41 -1.58 -4.64 2.34
C GLY A 41 -1.66 -3.11 2.34
N PHE A 42 -2.43 -2.53 1.41
CA PHE A 42 -2.75 -1.11 1.46
C PHE A 42 -3.90 -0.86 2.44
N TYR A 43 -3.84 0.27 3.15
CA TYR A 43 -4.92 0.77 4.00
C TYR A 43 -5.53 2.03 3.39
N ARG A 44 -6.79 2.32 3.74
CA ARG A 44 -7.49 3.53 3.28
C ARG A 44 -7.02 4.73 4.11
N ASP A 45 -6.59 5.80 3.45
CA ASP A 45 -6.14 7.04 4.11
C ASP A 45 -7.25 8.09 4.08
N ARG A 46 -7.50 8.70 2.92
CA ARG A 46 -8.49 9.77 2.76
C ARG A 46 -9.14 9.76 1.39
N ARG A 47 -10.32 10.37 1.30
CA ARG A 47 -10.90 10.72 0.00
C ARG A 47 -10.30 12.05 -0.46
N ALA A 48 -9.77 12.09 -1.66
CA ALA A 48 -9.24 13.30 -2.28
C ALA A 48 -10.03 13.61 -3.55
N ALA A 49 -10.32 14.89 -3.79
CA ALA A 49 -10.80 15.33 -5.09
C ALA A 49 -9.58 15.44 -6.02
N THR A 50 -9.48 14.53 -6.99
CA THR A 50 -8.50 14.64 -8.07
C THR A 50 -9.16 15.33 -9.27
N PRO A 51 -8.38 15.89 -10.22
CA PRO A 51 -8.94 16.48 -11.44
C PRO A 51 -9.84 15.50 -12.23
N ASP A 52 -9.59 14.20 -12.10
CA ASP A 52 -10.32 13.12 -12.77
C ASP A 52 -11.54 12.62 -11.99
N GLY A 53 -11.81 13.18 -10.79
CA GLY A 53 -12.96 12.86 -9.95
C GLY A 53 -12.60 12.61 -8.49
N PRO A 54 -13.59 12.32 -7.62
CA PRO A 54 -13.29 11.88 -6.27
C PRO A 54 -12.55 10.54 -6.33
N ALA A 55 -11.45 10.40 -5.58
CA ALA A 55 -10.68 9.18 -5.46
C ALA A 55 -10.49 8.82 -3.98
N LEU A 56 -10.42 7.52 -3.68
CA LEU A 56 -10.07 7.02 -2.36
C LEU A 56 -8.57 6.75 -2.33
N LEU A 57 -7.80 7.60 -1.67
CA LEU A 57 -6.36 7.36 -1.49
C LEU A 57 -6.15 6.17 -0.55
N MET A 58 -5.38 5.21 -1.04
CA MET A 58 -4.93 4.05 -0.30
C MET A 58 -3.41 4.05 -0.21
N ILE A 59 -2.88 3.80 0.98
CA ILE A 59 -1.47 3.94 1.29
C ILE A 59 -0.91 2.59 1.73
N ARG A 60 0.34 2.32 1.35
CA ARG A 60 1.14 1.25 1.93
C ARG A 60 2.52 1.79 2.25
N ASP A 61 2.87 1.78 3.53
CA ASP A 61 4.21 2.15 3.98
C ASP A 61 5.15 0.95 3.83
N ALA A 62 6.41 1.21 3.46
CA ALA A 62 7.46 0.22 3.70
C ALA A 62 7.51 0.08 5.21
N GLY A 63 7.16 -1.10 5.73
CA GLY A 63 7.25 -1.34 7.17
C GLY A 63 8.63 -0.86 7.59
N VAL A 64 8.66 0.16 8.46
CA VAL A 64 9.91 0.64 9.04
C VAL A 64 10.59 -0.59 9.62
N SER A 65 11.56 -1.15 8.91
CA SER A 65 12.62 -1.89 9.56
C SER A 65 13.21 -0.84 10.47
N SER A 66 12.88 -0.94 11.75
CA SER A 66 13.59 -0.26 12.82
C SER A 66 15.05 -0.72 12.73
N VAL A 67 15.79 -0.18 11.77
CA VAL A 67 17.24 -0.19 11.79
C VAL A 67 17.58 0.71 12.96
N GLY A 68 18.14 0.07 13.97
CA GLY A 68 18.18 0.58 15.32
C GLY A 68 18.90 1.92 15.47
N ALA A 69 18.51 2.60 16.53
CA ALA A 69 19.46 3.02 17.54
C ALA A 69 18.79 2.98 18.92
N PRO A 70 19.17 2.05 19.81
CA PRO A 70 19.28 2.35 21.22
C PRO A 70 20.69 2.87 21.49
N SER A 71 20.83 4.18 21.72
CA SER A 71 21.90 4.90 22.47
C SER A 71 21.77 6.39 22.10
N SER A 72 21.69 7.35 23.02
CA SER A 72 22.12 7.41 24.43
C SER A 72 21.08 8.06 25.34
#